data_AF-A0A9X1XNN8-F1
#
_entry.id   AF-A0A9X1XNN8-F1
#
_cell.length_a   1.000
_cell.length_b   1.000
_cell.length_c   1.000
_cell.angle_alpha   90.00
_cell.angle_beta   90.00
_cell.angle_gamma   90.00
#
_symmetry.space_group_name_H-M   'P 1'
#
loop_
_entity.id
_entity.type
_entity.pdbx_description
1 polymer ?
#
loop_
_entity_poly.entity_id
_entity_poly.type
_entity_poly.pdbx_seq_one_letter_code
_entity_poly.pdbx_strand_id
1 'polypeptide(L)' 'MSERWKYQIKMGGIWGVFMSLFMLLFDLKTISVSEQLSQPSFYIRAATFIILGIFVLGYITWKSKTKQQNR' A
#
# COMPACT_ATOMS: atom_id res chain seq x y z
N MET A 1 -0.92 -13.72 15.76
CA MET A 1 -0.93 -12.33 15.24
C MET A 1 -2.16 -11.59 15.78
N SER A 2 -1.99 -10.45 16.45
CA SER A 2 -3.12 -9.66 17.00
C SER A 2 -4.09 -9.21 15.90
N GLU A 3 -5.37 -9.02 16.23
CA GLU A 3 -6.38 -8.52 15.28
C GLU A 3 -5.99 -7.20 14.61
N ARG A 4 -5.35 -6.30 15.37
CA ARG A 4 -4.78 -5.04 14.86
C ARG A 4 -3.88 -5.29 13.66
N TRP A 5 -2.84 -6.09 13.87
CA TRP A 5 -1.86 -6.42 12.84
C TRP A 5 -2.48 -7.09 11.61
N LYS A 6 -3.46 -7.99 11.79
CA LYS A 6 -4.21 -8.58 10.67
C LYS A 6 -4.97 -7.52 9.87
N TYR A 7 -5.61 -6.57 10.55
CA TYR A 7 -6.34 -5.49 9.90
C TYR A 7 -5.44 -4.49 9.18
N GLN A 8 -4.31 -4.11 9.80
CA GLN A 8 -3.32 -3.20 9.22
C GLN A 8 -2.72 -3.77 7.93
N ILE A 9 -2.33 -5.05 7.93
CA ILE A 9 -1.81 -5.71 6.73
C ILE A 9 -2.88 -5.85 5.66
N LYS A 10 -4.12 -6.21 6.04
CA LYS A 10 -5.21 -6.34 5.07
C LYS A 10 -5.52 -5.01 4.39
N MET A 11 -5.83 -3.96 5.17
CA MET A 11 -6.25 -2.67 4.61
C MET A 11 -5.07 -1.92 3.98
N GLY A 12 -3.94 -1.87 4.68
CA GLY A 12 -2.76 -1.15 4.23
C GLY A 12 -2.01 -1.85 3.10
N GLY A 13 -1.96 -3.18 3.12
CA GLY A 13 -1.37 -3.98 2.04
C GLY A 13 -2.17 -3.87 0.75
N ILE A 14 -3.51 -3.97 0.81
CA ILE A 14 -4.38 -3.76 -0.36
C ILE A 14 -4.14 -2.38 -0.96
N TRP A 15 -4.08 -1.33 -0.12
CA TRP A 15 -3.82 0.03 -0.60
C TRP A 15 -2.43 0.18 -1.21
N GLY A 16 -1.39 -0.40 -0.61
CA GLY A 16 -0.02 -0.32 -1.12
C GLY A 16 0.14 -1.03 -2.47
N VAL A 17 -0.48 -2.19 -2.64
CA VAL A 17 -0.53 -2.90 -3.93
C VAL A 17 -1.31 -2.08 -4.96
N PHE A 18 -2.47 -1.52 -4.58
CA PHE A 18 -3.26 -0.66 -5.45
C PHE A 18 -2.47 0.56 -5.94
N MET A 19 -1.77 1.25 -5.04
CA MET A 19 -0.93 2.41 -5.42
C MET A 19 0.22 2.03 -6.34
N SER A 20 0.84 0.86 -6.12
CA SER A 20 1.92 0.37 -6.98
C SER A 20 1.43 0.05 -8.39
N LEU A 21 0.26 -0.59 -8.51
CA LEU A 21 -0.40 -0.83 -9.80
C LEU A 21 -0.84 0.48 -10.46
N PHE A 22 -1.34 1.44 -9.69
CA PHE A 22 -1.77 2.74 -10.20
C PHE A 22 -0.58 3.55 -10.75
N MET A 23 0.57 3.52 -10.09
CA MET A 23 1.80 4.13 -10.63
C MET A 23 2.22 3.50 -11.96
N LEU A 24 2.15 2.17 -12.05
CA LEU A 24 2.50 1.46 -13.27
C LEU A 24 1.62 1.91 -14.45
N LEU A 25 0.32 2.12 -14.20
CA LEU A 25 -0.60 2.67 -15.21
C LEU A 25 -0.30 4.13 -15.58
N PHE A 26 0.17 4.94 -14.64
CA PHE A 26 0.46 6.36 -14.86
C PHE A 26 1.72 6.57 -15.72
N ASP A 27 2.76 5.78 -15.48
CA ASP A 27 4.04 5.87 -16.19
C ASP A 27 4.02 5.20 -17.59
N LEU A 28 2.90 4.58 -17.99
CA LEU A 28 2.71 4.01 -19.34
C LEU A 28 2.94 5.03 -20.46
N LYS A 29 2.73 6.32 -20.19
CA LYS A 29 2.95 7.39 -21.17
C LYS A 29 4.44 7.66 -21.44
N THR A 30 5.32 7.25 -20.54
CA THR A 30 6.76 7.55 -20.58
C THR A 30 7.62 6.34 -20.88
N ILE A 31 7.25 5.16 -20.37
CA ILE A 31 8.07 3.94 -20.47
C ILE A 31 7.17 2.72 -20.54
N SER A 32 7.60 1.71 -21.30
CA SER A 32 6.87 0.44 -21.43
C SER A 32 6.77 -0.30 -20.09
N VAL A 33 5.72 -1.11 -19.90
CA VAL A 33 5.54 -1.91 -18.65
C VAL A 33 6.74 -2.81 -18.39
N SER A 34 7.27 -3.44 -19.43
CA SER A 34 8.44 -4.31 -19.35
C SER A 34 9.68 -3.57 -18.85
N GLU A 35 9.91 -2.34 -19.31
CA GLU A 35 11.01 -1.52 -18.81
C GLU A 35 10.80 -1.11 -17.37
N GLN A 36 9.59 -0.68 -17.00
CA GLN A 36 9.29 -0.29 -15.61
C GLN A 36 9.52 -1.43 -14.62
N LEU A 37 9.08 -2.65 -14.96
CA LEU A 37 9.31 -3.83 -14.15
C LEU A 37 10.77 -4.27 -14.13
N SER A 38 11.58 -3.87 -15.11
CA SER A 38 13.02 -4.14 -15.10
C SER A 38 13.80 -3.16 -14.21
N GLN A 39 13.19 -2.05 -13.79
CA GLN A 39 13.85 -1.01 -12.99
C GLN A 39 13.79 -1.31 -11.48
N PRO A 40 14.94 -1.37 -10.79
CA PRO A 40 14.97 -1.56 -9.33
C PRO A 40 14.18 -0.48 -8.56
N SER A 41 14.14 0.74 -9.09
CA SER A 41 13.41 1.86 -8.50
C SER A 41 11.92 1.59 -8.37
N PHE A 42 11.32 0.83 -9.29
CA PHE A 42 9.91 0.45 -9.23
C PHE A 42 9.62 -0.36 -7.97
N TYR A 43 10.44 -1.38 -7.70
CA TYR A 43 10.28 -2.24 -6.53
C TYR A 43 10.51 -1.50 -5.21
N ILE A 44 11.48 -0.59 -5.17
CA ILE A 44 11.74 0.25 -3.98
C ILE A 44 10.52 1.14 -3.69
N ARG A 45 9.94 1.77 -4.71
CA ARG A 45 8.71 2.59 -4.57
C ARG A 45 7.53 1.72 -4.15
N ALA A 46 7.33 0.56 -4.77
CA ALA A 46 6.26 -0.36 -4.42
C ALA A 46 6.37 -0.83 -2.96
N ALA A 47 7.57 -1.23 -2.52
CA ALA A 47 7.84 -1.58 -1.13
C ALA A 47 7.55 -0.39 -0.19
N THR A 48 7.93 0.83 -0.57
CA THR A 48 7.65 2.04 0.19
C THR A 48 6.14 2.27 0.32
N PHE A 49 5.36 2.13 -0.74
CA PHE A 49 3.90 2.26 -0.68
C PHE A 49 3.24 1.18 0.18
N ILE A 50 3.73 -0.06 0.12
CA ILE A 50 3.23 -1.15 0.96
C ILE A 50 3.53 -0.88 2.44
N ILE A 51 4.75 -0.47 2.77
CA ILE A 51 5.15 -0.14 4.14
C ILE A 51 4.31 1.05 4.65
N LEU A 52 4.24 2.14 3.88
CA LEU A 52 3.44 3.31 4.25
C LEU A 52 1.96 2.97 4.36
N GLY A 53 1.43 2.15 3.44
CA GLY A 53 0.06 1.67 3.48
C GLY A 53 -0.26 0.92 4.78
N ILE A 54 0.61 -0.02 5.17
CA ILE A 54 0.42 -0.83 6.38
C ILE A 54 0.56 0.01 7.65
N PHE A 55 1.62 0.82 7.74
CA PHE A 55 1.94 1.55 8.98
C PHE A 55 1.16 2.85 9.15
N VAL A 56 0.94 3.61 8.09
CA VAL A 56 0.24 4.90 8.17
C VAL A 56 -1.25 4.66 8.02
N LEU A 57 -1.69 4.20 6.86
CA LEU A 57 -3.12 3.98 6.58
C LEU A 57 -3.70 2.90 7.47
N GLY A 58 -3.08 1.72 7.50
CA GLY A 58 -3.55 0.62 8.34
C GLY A 58 -3.72 1.02 9.81
N TYR A 59 -2.78 1.78 10.36
CA TYR A 59 -2.87 2.29 11.73
C TYR A 59 -4.00 3.32 11.93
N ILE A 60 -4.10 4.32 11.04
CA ILE A 60 -5.15 5.35 11.11
C ILE A 60 -6.54 4.70 11.02
N THR A 61 -6.73 3.78 10.07
CA THR A 61 -8.00 3.09 9.86
C THR A 61 -8.34 2.18 11.03
N TRP A 62 -7.35 1.49 11.62
CA TRP A 62 -7.55 0.71 12.85
C TRP A 62 -7.98 1.59 14.01
N LYS A 63 -7.31 2.74 14.22
CA LYS A 63 -7.66 3.70 15.27
C LYS A 63 -9.07 4.27 15.08
N SER A 64 -9.48 4.49 13.84
CA SER A 64 -10.85 4.91 13.52
C SER A 64 -11.87 3.82 13.84
N LYS A 65 -11.59 2.57 13.45
CA LYS A 65 -12.44 1.42 13.74
C LYS A 65 -12.63 1.22 15.25
N THR A 66 -11.55 1.24 16.03
CA THR A 66 -11.65 1.08 17.49
C THR A 66 -12.40 2.22 18.15
N LYS A 67 -12.24 3.46 17.66
CA LYS A 67 -13.02 4.61 18.15
C LYS A 67 -14.52 4.44 17.88
N GLN A 68 -14.90 3.89 16.72
CA GLN A 68 -16.30 3.65 16.38
C GLN A 68 -16.89 2.48 17.18
N GLN A 69 -16.09 1.46 17.50
CA GLN A 69 -16.52 0.28 18.24
C GLN A 69 -16.66 0.53 19.75
N ASN A 70 -15.97 1.54 20.27
CA ASN A 70 -16.06 1.99 21.67
C ASN A 70 -17.09 3.12 21.89
N ARG A 71 -17.86 3.47 20.86
CA ARG A 71 -18.89 4.51 20.90
C ARG A 71 -20.27 3.88 20.93
#